data_AF-A0A7S1CQ06-F1
#
_entry.id   AF-A0A7S1CQ06-F1
#
_cell.length_a   1.000
_cell.length_b   1.000
_cell.length_c   1.000
_cell.angle_alpha   90.00
_cell.angle_beta   90.00
_cell.angle_gamma   90.00
#
_symmetry.space_group_name_H-M   'P 1'
#
loop_
_entity.id
_entity.type
_entity.pdbx_description
1 polymer ?
#
loop_
_entity_poly.entity_id
_entity_poly.type
_entity_poly.pdbx_seq_one_letter_code
_entity_poly.pdbx_strand_id
1 'polypeptide(L)'
;GPELERVLRGSARDGGGRLSTRWATSQDVARLLIEARFVERIFGSRSHHSLVRKSTDIMSFLAAPPVRALTAAHLDLVWTASRELHGGAAGECLMAMLPDMSSSLLQHLIQRVRKFPAASLDEPTLQLVVRVAHCVAESSPLEVVQDAGDLLWFLCLDASSTRIEAIAGAAATE
;
A
#
# COMPACT_ATOMS: atom_id res chain seq x y z
N GLY A 1 -3.54 6.11 25.96
CA GLY A 1 -3.04 7.49 26.15
C GLY A 1 -4.22 8.43 26.35
N PRO A 2 -4.06 9.54 27.09
CA PRO A 2 -5.16 10.42 27.53
C PRO A 2 -5.98 11.04 26.38
N GLU A 3 -5.43 11.15 25.17
CA GLU A 3 -6.20 11.53 23.97
C GLU A 3 -7.21 10.47 23.55
N LEU A 4 -6.84 9.20 23.58
CA LEU A 4 -7.72 8.09 23.18
C LEU A 4 -8.93 8.02 24.11
N GLU A 5 -8.71 8.21 25.42
CA GLU A 5 -9.80 8.31 26.38
C GLU A 5 -10.67 9.55 26.17
N ARG A 6 -10.08 10.68 25.73
CA ARG A 6 -10.82 11.90 25.45
C ARG A 6 -11.76 11.74 24.25
N VAL A 7 -11.31 11.07 23.18
CA VAL A 7 -12.16 10.81 22.01
C VAL A 7 -13.24 9.78 22.34
N LEU A 8 -12.90 8.71 23.06
CA LEU A 8 -13.88 7.72 23.52
C LEU A 8 -14.95 8.33 24.45
N ARG A 9 -14.59 9.30 25.29
CA ARG A 9 -15.53 10.03 26.15
C ARG A 9 -16.28 11.16 25.42
N GLY A 10 -15.73 11.69 24.33
CA GLY A 10 -16.34 12.75 23.53
C GLY A 10 -17.60 12.30 22.78
N SER A 11 -17.57 11.09 22.20
CA SER A 11 -18.75 10.48 21.56
C SER A 11 -19.88 10.12 22.53
N ALA A 12 -19.64 10.12 23.85
CA ALA A 12 -20.62 9.73 24.85
C ALA A 12 -21.43 10.91 25.43
N ARG A 13 -21.19 12.16 24.98
CA ARG A 13 -21.70 13.36 25.65
C ARG A 13 -22.96 14.01 25.06
N ASP A 14 -23.52 13.48 23.98
CA ASP A 14 -24.82 13.93 23.48
C ASP A 14 -25.97 13.28 24.25
N GLY A 15 -26.53 14.04 25.20
CA GLY A 15 -27.95 14.01 25.59
C GLY A 15 -28.45 12.81 26.41
N GLY A 16 -28.38 12.92 27.74
CA GLY A 16 -29.43 12.47 28.67
C GLY A 16 -29.93 11.01 28.61
N GLY A 17 -29.50 10.20 29.59
CA GLY A 17 -30.40 9.20 30.18
C GLY A 17 -30.59 7.89 29.41
N ARG A 18 -29.50 7.31 28.91
CA ARG A 18 -29.26 5.87 28.72
C ARG A 18 -27.83 5.79 28.22
N LEU A 19 -26.96 5.01 28.85
CA LEU A 19 -25.65 4.70 28.27
C LEU A 19 -25.95 4.02 26.92
N SER A 20 -25.93 4.82 25.87
CA SER A 20 -26.08 4.33 24.51
C SER A 20 -24.90 3.41 24.28
N THR A 21 -25.15 2.11 24.40
CA THR A 21 -24.25 1.03 23.99
C THR A 21 -24.16 1.03 22.46
N ARG A 22 -23.96 2.19 21.83
CA ARG A 22 -23.56 2.26 20.44
C ARG A 22 -22.08 1.95 20.44
N TRP A 23 -21.80 0.67 20.18
CA TRP A 23 -20.46 0.19 19.88
C TRP A 23 -19.87 1.09 18.79
N ALA A 24 -18.59 1.41 18.91
CA ALA A 24 -17.89 2.17 17.88
C ALA A 24 -18.09 1.46 16.53
N THR A 25 -18.57 2.18 15.53
CA THR A 25 -18.71 1.61 14.18
C THR A 25 -17.31 1.34 13.60
N SER A 26 -17.21 0.50 12.57
CA SER A 26 -15.94 0.32 11.85
C SER A 26 -15.38 1.66 11.35
N GLN A 27 -16.25 2.59 10.95
CA GLN A 27 -15.86 3.94 10.53
C GLN A 27 -15.30 4.78 11.70
N ASP A 28 -15.85 4.65 12.90
CA ASP A 28 -15.32 5.35 14.08
C ASP A 28 -13.95 4.80 14.47
N VAL A 29 -13.76 3.48 14.42
CA VAL A 29 -12.46 2.86 14.68
C VAL A 29 -11.43 3.29 13.63
N ALA A 30 -11.81 3.29 12.35
CA ALA A 30 -10.93 3.76 11.28
C ALA A 30 -10.55 5.23 11.47
N ARG A 31 -11.53 6.10 11.77
CA ARG A 31 -11.29 7.53 12.06
C ARG A 31 -10.30 7.70 13.21
N LEU A 32 -10.50 6.97 14.31
CA LEU A 32 -9.58 6.98 15.45
C LEU A 32 -8.15 6.59 15.07
N LEU A 33 -7.99 5.56 14.24
CA LEU A 33 -6.67 5.11 13.78
C LEU A 33 -5.98 6.17 12.90
N ILE A 34 -6.73 6.81 11.99
CA ILE A 34 -6.20 7.88 11.13
C ILE A 34 -5.85 9.13 11.96
N GLU A 35 -6.74 9.57 12.86
CA GLU A 35 -6.47 10.72 13.75
C GLU A 35 -5.25 10.47 14.65
N ALA A 36 -5.06 9.24 15.12
CA ALA A 36 -3.91 8.83 15.90
C ALA A 36 -2.61 8.73 15.08
N ARG A 37 -2.65 9.00 13.76
CA ARG A 37 -1.53 8.84 12.81
C ARG A 37 -0.93 7.44 12.87
N PHE A 38 -1.79 6.43 12.89
CA PHE A 38 -1.38 5.03 13.03
C PHE A 38 -0.42 4.63 11.90
N VAL A 39 -0.75 4.94 10.65
CA VAL A 39 0.06 4.55 9.48
C VAL A 39 1.45 5.19 9.54
N GLU A 40 1.53 6.48 9.85
CA GLU A 40 2.78 7.23 9.95
C GLU A 40 3.67 6.73 11.09
N ARG A 41 3.07 6.30 12.20
CA ARG A 41 3.81 5.71 13.32
C ARG A 41 4.35 4.33 13.00
N ILE A 42 3.60 3.52 12.24
CA ILE A 42 3.98 2.15 11.89
C ILE A 42 4.92 2.08 10.67
N PHE A 43 4.83 3.01 9.73
CA PHE A 43 5.66 3.00 8.51
C PHE A 43 6.64 4.17 8.44
N GLY A 44 6.78 4.95 9.52
CA GLY A 44 7.81 5.98 9.63
C GLY A 44 9.20 5.41 9.86
N SER A 45 10.22 6.26 9.70
CA SER A 45 11.65 5.91 9.74
C SER A 45 12.18 5.29 11.04
N ARG A 46 11.37 5.25 12.11
CA ARG A 46 11.72 4.68 13.43
C ARG A 46 10.91 3.44 13.79
N SER A 47 10.21 2.85 12.84
CA SER A 47 9.35 1.72 13.15
C SER A 47 10.12 0.44 13.41
N HIS A 48 9.51 -0.46 14.16
CA HIS A 48 10.07 -1.76 14.45
C HIS A 48 9.46 -2.81 13.51
N HIS A 49 10.28 -3.67 12.90
CA HIS A 49 9.85 -4.68 11.94
C HIS A 49 8.68 -5.56 12.44
N SER A 50 8.68 -5.93 13.73
CA SER A 50 7.60 -6.73 14.31
C SER A 50 6.26 -6.00 14.41
N LEU A 51 6.26 -4.66 14.49
CA LEU A 51 5.03 -3.86 14.48
C LEU A 51 4.43 -3.83 13.08
N VAL A 52 5.26 -3.65 12.05
CA VAL A 52 4.83 -3.69 10.65
C VAL A 52 4.14 -5.01 10.34
N ARG A 53 4.76 -6.15 10.69
CA ARG A 53 4.18 -7.48 10.46
C ARG A 53 2.84 -7.72 11.18
N LYS A 54 2.65 -7.12 12.35
CA LYS A 54 1.40 -7.20 13.12
C LYS A 54 0.34 -6.21 12.64
N SER A 55 0.70 -5.27 11.79
CA SER A 55 -0.20 -4.21 11.30
C SER A 55 -0.99 -4.62 10.07
N THR A 56 -0.63 -5.71 9.39
CA THR A 56 -1.24 -6.15 8.13
C THR A 56 -2.76 -6.20 8.19
N ASP A 57 -3.35 -6.83 9.22
CA ASP A 57 -4.81 -6.93 9.35
C ASP A 57 -5.47 -5.56 9.54
N ILE A 58 -4.83 -4.66 10.29
CA ILE A 58 -5.31 -3.29 10.50
C ILE A 58 -5.23 -2.51 9.19
N MET A 59 -4.15 -2.69 8.42
CA MET A 59 -3.94 -2.03 7.15
C MET A 59 -4.94 -2.51 6.09
N SER A 60 -5.21 -3.82 6.00
CA SER A 60 -6.28 -4.37 5.16
C SER A 60 -7.65 -3.87 5.60
N PHE A 61 -7.92 -3.80 6.91
CA PHE A 61 -9.15 -3.18 7.43
C PHE A 61 -9.33 -1.72 7.00
N LEU A 62 -8.26 -0.92 7.00
CA LEU A 62 -8.30 0.48 6.55
C LEU A 62 -8.45 0.61 5.03
N ALA A 63 -7.96 -0.37 4.26
CA ALA A 63 -8.10 -0.41 2.80
C ALA A 63 -9.52 -0.80 2.36
N ALA A 64 -10.11 -1.79 3.03
CA ALA A 64 -11.32 -2.47 2.61
C ALA A 64 -12.59 -1.59 2.60
N PRO A 65 -13.55 -1.86 1.68
CA PRO A 65 -14.89 -1.27 1.74
C PRO A 65 -15.67 -1.82 2.97
N PRO A 66 -16.53 -1.01 3.61
CA PRO A 66 -16.90 0.37 3.27
C PRO A 66 -15.99 1.44 3.90
N VAL A 67 -14.90 1.05 4.58
CA VAL A 67 -14.05 1.96 5.36
C VAL A 67 -13.24 2.88 4.47
N ARG A 68 -12.44 2.32 3.53
CA ARG A 68 -11.60 3.06 2.57
C ARG A 68 -10.91 4.31 3.15
N ALA A 69 -10.24 4.14 4.28
CA ALA A 69 -9.64 5.23 5.05
C ALA A 69 -8.21 5.57 4.60
N LEU A 70 -7.59 4.73 3.76
CA LEU A 70 -6.24 4.97 3.25
C LEU A 70 -6.22 6.08 2.18
N THR A 71 -5.13 6.86 2.20
CA THR A 71 -4.86 7.93 1.24
C THR A 71 -3.63 7.58 0.40
N ALA A 72 -3.40 8.30 -0.70
CA ALA A 72 -2.19 8.15 -1.48
C ALA A 72 -0.92 8.42 -0.64
N ALA A 73 -0.97 9.38 0.28
CA ALA A 73 0.14 9.67 1.19
C ALA A 73 0.44 8.51 2.15
N HIS A 74 -0.61 7.83 2.66
CA HIS A 74 -0.44 6.62 3.46
C HIS A 74 0.22 5.50 2.63
N LEU A 75 -0.21 5.34 1.38
CA LEU A 75 0.37 4.35 0.48
C LEU A 75 1.84 4.65 0.16
N ASP A 76 2.21 5.92 0.00
CA ASP A 76 3.59 6.34 -0.21
C ASP A 76 4.50 6.00 0.97
N LEU A 77 4.00 6.05 2.20
CA LEU A 77 4.73 5.64 3.39
C LEU A 77 4.98 4.12 3.40
N VAL A 78 3.94 3.33 3.12
CA VAL A 78 4.07 1.86 3.05
C VAL A 78 5.03 1.45 1.94
N TRP A 79 4.91 2.07 0.76
CA TRP A 79 5.81 1.86 -0.37
C TRP A 79 7.26 2.22 -0.04
N THR A 80 7.48 3.37 0.61
CA THR A 80 8.84 3.78 1.00
C THR A 80 9.41 2.78 2.00
N ALA A 81 8.63 2.38 3.01
CA ALA A 81 9.03 1.37 3.99
C ALA A 81 9.32 -0.01 3.35
N SER A 82 8.61 -0.39 2.28
CA SER A 82 8.85 -1.65 1.55
C SER A 82 10.12 -1.63 0.71
N ARG A 83 10.72 -0.45 0.48
CA ARG A 83 12.01 -0.31 -0.22
C ARG A 83 13.20 -0.10 0.72
N GLU A 84 12.94 0.29 1.97
CA GLU A 84 13.97 0.59 2.96
C GLU A 84 14.24 -0.61 3.91
N LEU A 85 14.74 -0.33 5.12
CA LEU A 85 15.20 -1.28 6.14
C LEU A 85 14.17 -2.36 6.55
N HIS A 86 12.90 -2.18 6.19
CA HIS A 86 11.78 -3.05 6.53
C HIS A 86 11.18 -3.76 5.31
N GLY A 87 11.94 -3.82 4.21
CA GLY A 87 11.43 -4.14 2.88
C GLY A 87 10.52 -5.37 2.79
N GLY A 88 10.89 -6.46 3.47
CA GLY A 88 10.10 -7.70 3.51
C GLY A 88 8.71 -7.51 4.10
N ALA A 89 8.61 -7.13 5.38
CA ALA A 89 7.31 -7.04 6.07
C ALA A 89 6.42 -5.92 5.52
N ALA A 90 7.00 -4.78 5.12
CA ALA A 90 6.20 -3.70 4.52
C ALA A 90 5.72 -4.09 3.11
N GLY A 91 6.53 -4.81 2.33
CA GLY A 91 6.13 -5.37 1.05
C GLY A 91 5.02 -6.41 1.18
N GLU A 92 5.13 -7.34 2.13
CA GLU A 92 4.08 -8.32 2.46
C GLU A 92 2.77 -7.63 2.87
N CYS A 93 2.85 -6.61 3.73
CA CYS A 93 1.70 -5.82 4.13
C CYS A 93 1.05 -5.12 2.93
N LEU A 94 1.87 -4.54 2.04
CA LEU A 94 1.39 -3.89 0.83
C LEU A 94 0.66 -4.87 -0.09
N MET A 95 1.24 -6.04 -0.33
CA MET A 95 0.65 -7.13 -1.11
C MET A 95 -0.70 -7.60 -0.56
N ALA A 96 -0.80 -7.73 0.77
CA ALA A 96 -2.02 -8.18 1.44
C ALA A 96 -3.19 -7.18 1.32
N MET A 97 -2.90 -5.88 1.21
CA MET A 97 -3.92 -4.84 1.06
C MET A 97 -4.48 -4.72 -0.36
N LEU A 98 -3.73 -5.14 -1.39
CA LEU A 98 -4.06 -4.86 -2.79
C LEU A 98 -5.48 -5.26 -3.21
N PRO A 99 -6.03 -6.43 -2.83
CA PRO A 99 -7.38 -6.83 -3.24
C PRO A 99 -8.47 -5.89 -2.71
N ASP A 100 -8.19 -5.18 -1.61
CA ASP A 100 -9.14 -4.34 -0.90
C ASP A 100 -9.03 -2.85 -1.29
N MET A 101 -7.99 -2.47 -2.04
CA MET A 101 -7.73 -1.08 -2.41
C MET A 101 -8.73 -0.55 -3.45
N SER A 102 -9.00 0.76 -3.38
CA SER A 102 -9.73 1.44 -4.46
C SER A 102 -8.88 1.50 -5.73
N SER A 103 -9.55 1.55 -6.89
CA SER A 103 -8.88 1.72 -8.19
C SER A 103 -7.96 2.95 -8.23
N SER A 104 -8.33 4.04 -7.54
CA SER A 104 -7.49 5.24 -7.42
C SER A 104 -6.16 4.99 -6.70
N LEU A 105 -6.15 4.17 -5.65
CA LEU A 105 -4.93 3.82 -4.92
C LEU A 105 -4.07 2.83 -5.72
N LEU A 106 -4.69 1.86 -6.40
CA LEU A 106 -3.99 0.95 -7.30
C LEU A 106 -3.32 1.71 -8.45
N GLN A 107 -4.01 2.68 -9.05
CA GLN A 107 -3.44 3.53 -10.10
C GLN A 107 -2.30 4.39 -9.56
N HIS A 108 -2.44 4.97 -8.36
CA HIS A 108 -1.34 5.67 -7.70
C HIS A 108 -0.10 4.78 -7.55
N LEU A 109 -0.29 3.52 -7.15
CA LEU A 109 0.81 2.56 -7.01
C LEU A 109 1.48 2.24 -8.34
N ILE A 110 0.71 2.04 -9.42
CA ILE A 110 1.22 1.89 -10.79
C ILE A 110 2.11 3.07 -11.17
N GLN A 111 1.64 4.29 -10.92
CA GLN A 111 2.41 5.51 -11.22
C GLN A 111 3.67 5.63 -10.37
N ARG A 112 3.68 5.07 -9.17
CA ARG A 112 4.89 5.01 -8.33
C ARG A 112 5.90 4.03 -8.89
N VAL A 113 5.48 2.83 -9.28
CA VAL A 113 6.36 1.83 -9.90
C VAL A 113 6.97 2.38 -11.19
N ARG A 114 6.16 3.00 -12.07
CA ARG A 114 6.65 3.55 -13.37
C ARG A 114 7.79 4.57 -13.21
N LYS A 115 7.91 5.22 -12.06
CA LYS A 115 8.98 6.19 -11.79
C LYS A 115 10.32 5.52 -11.43
N PHE A 116 10.34 4.23 -11.16
CA PHE A 116 11.56 3.50 -10.85
C PHE A 116 12.21 2.93 -12.13
N PRO A 117 13.53 3.06 -12.27
CA PRO A 117 14.26 2.37 -13.33
C PRO A 117 14.04 0.87 -13.23
N ALA A 118 13.66 0.21 -14.34
CA ALA A 118 13.34 -1.22 -14.31
C ALA A 118 14.55 -2.09 -13.90
N ALA A 119 15.77 -1.67 -14.24
CA ALA A 119 17.02 -2.27 -13.72
C ALA A 119 17.19 -2.25 -12.19
N SER A 120 16.43 -1.42 -11.46
CA SER A 120 16.49 -1.30 -10.00
C SER A 120 15.39 -2.08 -9.26
N LEU A 121 14.53 -2.78 -10.00
CA LEU A 121 13.44 -3.58 -9.45
C LEU A 121 13.98 -4.94 -9.01
N ASP A 122 13.77 -5.25 -7.74
CA ASP A 122 14.03 -6.57 -7.17
C ASP A 122 12.83 -7.51 -7.37
N GLU A 123 13.05 -8.79 -7.12
CA GLU A 123 12.03 -9.83 -7.24
C GLU A 123 10.74 -9.51 -6.43
N PRO A 124 10.80 -9.06 -5.16
CA PRO A 124 9.60 -8.66 -4.43
C PRO A 124 8.82 -7.52 -5.10
N THR A 125 9.52 -6.55 -5.67
CA THR A 125 8.86 -5.44 -6.38
C THR A 125 8.22 -5.91 -7.68
N LEU A 126 8.86 -6.82 -8.41
CA LEU A 126 8.27 -7.43 -9.61
C LEU A 126 7.01 -8.23 -9.26
N GLN A 127 7.04 -9.03 -8.19
CA GLN A 127 5.86 -9.74 -7.68
C GLN A 127 4.73 -8.78 -7.31
N LEU A 128 5.08 -7.64 -6.69
CA LEU A 128 4.13 -6.59 -6.38
C LEU A 128 3.50 -5.99 -7.64
N VAL A 129 4.29 -5.70 -8.68
CA VAL A 129 3.76 -5.17 -9.95
C VAL A 129 2.78 -6.14 -10.60
N VAL A 130 3.15 -7.42 -10.69
CA VAL A 130 2.28 -8.47 -11.25
C VAL A 130 0.97 -8.54 -10.46
N ARG A 131 1.05 -8.48 -9.13
CA ARG A 131 -0.15 -8.54 -8.29
C ARG A 131 -1.03 -7.30 -8.42
N VAL A 132 -0.44 -6.11 -8.51
CA VAL A 132 -1.17 -4.86 -8.77
C VAL A 132 -1.90 -4.93 -10.11
N ALA A 133 -1.20 -5.38 -11.16
CA ALA A 133 -1.78 -5.53 -12.49
C ALA A 133 -2.98 -6.49 -12.47
N HIS A 134 -2.85 -7.61 -11.75
CA HIS A 134 -3.96 -8.56 -11.55
C HIS A 134 -5.16 -7.92 -10.85
N CYS A 135 -4.95 -7.24 -9.72
CA CYS A 135 -6.03 -6.60 -8.97
C CYS A 135 -6.73 -5.51 -9.80
N VAL A 136 -5.97 -4.76 -10.60
CA VAL A 136 -6.53 -3.76 -11.52
C VAL A 136 -7.38 -4.43 -12.61
N ALA A 137 -6.91 -5.52 -13.20
CA ALA A 137 -7.65 -6.27 -14.21
C ALA A 137 -8.99 -6.82 -13.69
N GLU A 138 -9.05 -7.23 -12.42
CA GLU A 138 -10.27 -7.77 -11.82
C GLU A 138 -11.28 -6.69 -11.41
N SER A 139 -10.79 -5.52 -10.99
CA SER A 139 -11.61 -4.58 -10.19
C SER A 139 -11.84 -3.22 -10.86
N SER A 140 -11.20 -2.93 -12.00
CA SER A 140 -11.15 -1.56 -12.54
C SER A 140 -11.74 -1.44 -13.96
N PRO A 141 -12.17 -0.22 -14.35
CA PRO A 141 -12.59 0.07 -15.73
C PRO A 141 -11.49 -0.21 -16.74
N LEU A 142 -11.87 -0.45 -18.00
CA LEU A 142 -10.98 -0.82 -19.10
C LEU A 142 -9.74 0.07 -19.24
N GLU A 143 -9.87 1.37 -19.01
CA GLU A 143 -8.76 2.34 -19.09
C GLU A 143 -7.63 2.04 -18.09
N VAL A 144 -7.98 1.65 -16.85
CA VAL A 144 -6.98 1.32 -15.82
C VAL A 144 -6.31 -0.03 -16.13
N VAL A 145 -7.05 -0.95 -16.78
CA VAL A 145 -6.50 -2.24 -17.23
C VAL A 145 -5.43 -2.04 -18.32
N GLN A 146 -5.61 -1.07 -19.21
CA GLN A 146 -4.58 -0.69 -20.18
C GLN A 146 -3.32 -0.19 -19.48
N ASP A 147 -3.47 0.65 -18.46
CA ASP A 147 -2.33 1.13 -17.66
C ASP A 147 -1.53 -0.02 -17.02
N ALA A 148 -2.21 -1.05 -16.51
CA ALA A 148 -1.58 -2.24 -15.96
C ALA A 148 -0.87 -3.07 -17.04
N GLY A 149 -1.50 -3.25 -18.20
CA GLY A 149 -0.91 -3.92 -19.36
C GLY A 149 0.35 -3.23 -19.86
N ASP A 150 0.29 -1.90 -19.99
CA ASP A 150 1.43 -1.07 -20.40
C ASP A 150 2.59 -1.15 -19.41
N LEU A 151 2.28 -1.21 -18.10
CA LEU A 151 3.31 -1.41 -17.07
C LEU A 151 4.00 -2.77 -17.21
N LEU A 152 3.25 -3.86 -17.38
CA LEU A 152 3.83 -5.19 -17.59
C LEU A 152 4.64 -5.26 -18.89
N TRP A 153 4.13 -4.64 -19.96
CA TRP A 153 4.82 -4.56 -21.23
C TRP A 153 6.15 -3.79 -21.13
N PHE A 154 6.14 -2.65 -20.42
CA PHE A 154 7.34 -1.86 -20.14
C PHE A 154 8.42 -2.70 -19.43
N LEU A 155 8.04 -3.50 -18.44
CA LEU A 155 8.97 -4.39 -17.73
C LEU A 155 9.56 -5.48 -18.63
N CYS A 156 8.75 -6.05 -19.52
CA CYS A 156 9.22 -7.06 -20.48
C CYS A 156 10.22 -6.48 -21.50
N LEU A 157 9.98 -5.24 -21.97
CA LEU A 157 10.86 -4.59 -22.95
C LEU A 157 12.21 -4.19 -22.34
N ASP A 158 12.24 -3.65 -21.12
CA ASP A 158 13.50 -3.22 -20.49
C ASP A 158 14.45 -4.41 -20.21
N ALA A 159 13.88 -5.54 -19.80
CA ALA A 159 14.62 -6.79 -19.63
C ALA A 159 15.24 -7.31 -20.93
N SER A 160 14.68 -6.94 -22.10
CA SER A 160 15.24 -7.33 -23.39
C SER A 160 16.41 -6.44 -23.82
N SER A 161 16.35 -5.13 -23.52
CA SER A 161 17.40 -4.17 -23.89
C SER A 161 18.71 -4.41 -23.13
N THR A 162 18.61 -4.65 -21.82
CA THR A 162 19.77 -4.95 -20.96
C THR A 162 20.49 -6.25 -21.36
N ARG A 163 19.75 -7.26 -21.85
CA ARG A 163 20.37 -8.50 -22.39
C ARG A 163 21.14 -8.27 -23.68
N ILE A 164 20.60 -7.43 -24.57
CA ILE A 164 21.26 -7.13 -25.86
C ILE A 164 22.59 -6.40 -25.62
N GLU A 165 22.61 -5.43 -24.71
CA GLU A 165 23.85 -4.72 -24.34
C GLU A 165 24.89 -5.63 -23.68
N ALA A 166 24.47 -6.55 -22.81
CA ALA A 166 25.38 -7.52 -22.20
C ALA A 166 26.02 -8.46 -23.23
N ILE A 167 25.25 -8.92 -24.22
CA ILE A 167 25.75 -9.77 -25.31
C ILE A 167 26.70 -8.99 -26.23
N ALA A 168 26.33 -7.76 -26.59
CA ALA A 168 27.17 -6.89 -27.42
C ALA A 168 28.50 -6.53 -26.75
N GLY A 169 28.49 -6.28 -25.43
CA GLY A 169 29.69 -6.01 -24.64
C GLY A 169 30.63 -7.22 -24.56
N ALA A 170 30.10 -8.44 -24.37
CA ALA A 170 30.90 -9.66 -24.32
C ALA A 170 31.58 -9.97 -25.68
N ALA A 171 30.88 -9.71 -26.79
CA ALA A 171 31.41 -9.94 -28.13
C ALA A 171 32.52 -8.94 -28.55
N ALA A 172 32.66 -7.80 -27.88
CA ALA A 172 33.67 -6.78 -28.18
C ALA A 172 35.00 -6.98 -27.42
N THR A 173 35.05 -7.93 -26.48
CA THR A 173 36.23 -8.23 -25.64
C THR A 173 37.02 -9.47 -26.07
N GLU A 174 36.61 -10.15 -27.13
CA GLU A 174 37.36 -11.22 -27.82
C GLU A 174 38.07 -10.68 -29.07
#